data_AF-I2FR21-F1
#
_entry.id   AF-I2FR21-F1
#
_cell.length_a   1.000
_cell.length_b   1.000
_cell.length_c   1.000
_cell.angle_alpha   90.00
_cell.angle_beta   90.00
_cell.angle_gamma   90.00
#
_symmetry.space_group_name_H-M   'P 1'
#
loop_
_entity.id
_entity.type
_entity.pdbx_description
1 polymer ?
#
loop_
_entity_poly.entity_id
_entity_poly.type
_entity_poly.pdbx_seq_one_letter_code
_entity_poly.pdbx_strand_id
1 'polypeptide(L)'
;MAPQSRIYLTRHSQAEHNVADDYSIPDAPLTPLGKQQSARLPSLTQDLQSRAEVILSSGLKRTLQSTKIGYAPLIERLGGLGKVVLLPQLQECNDFPCDTGSPREVLERDPELQGFDLSPLTPDWTSKQGFYAADEETLNKRAQWVRQYLRSRPEQDIVVMAHGDILRRITQQPYPWKNAEVRLFQFDTSSVDSEECPLVHVQDVATGGAVAEPTSGDIAAHHGESSPGAGKNANSALPAIPISNSGSFSNFAASTAPAADTIAKDAELKRIEDRVRHRQSILMEQTNELQELEKRLQAAEARKKELESRGGFV
;
A
#
# COMPACT_ATOMS: atom_id res chain seq x y z
N MET A 1 13.75 17.35 -14.18
CA MET A 1 13.16 16.93 -15.45
C MET A 1 13.72 15.57 -15.77
N ALA A 2 12.88 14.67 -16.26
CA ALA A 2 13.35 13.36 -16.70
C ALA A 2 14.51 13.53 -17.71
N PRO A 3 15.57 12.71 -17.61
CA PRO A 3 15.70 11.57 -16.70
C PRO A 3 16.21 11.93 -15.28
N GLN A 4 16.60 13.17 -15.00
CA GLN A 4 17.23 13.52 -13.71
C GLN A 4 16.23 13.70 -12.55
N SER A 5 14.92 13.75 -12.81
CA SER A 5 13.90 13.82 -11.75
C SER A 5 14.01 12.63 -10.78
N ARG A 6 13.88 12.93 -9.48
CA ARG A 6 13.91 12.01 -8.36
C ARG A 6 12.47 11.70 -7.92
N ILE A 7 12.11 10.43 -7.98
CA ILE A 7 10.77 9.94 -7.69
C ILE A 7 10.80 9.20 -6.36
N TYR A 8 10.15 9.77 -5.35
CA TYR A 8 10.02 9.19 -4.02
C TYR A 8 8.72 8.43 -3.93
N LEU A 9 8.80 7.12 -4.14
CA LEU A 9 7.67 6.23 -4.05
C LEU A 9 7.45 5.84 -2.58
N THR A 10 6.22 6.01 -2.11
CA THR A 10 5.83 5.79 -0.72
C THR A 10 4.63 4.86 -0.64
N ARG A 11 4.74 3.74 0.09
CA ARG A 11 3.58 2.91 0.44
C ARG A 11 2.83 3.54 1.61
N HIS A 12 1.50 3.51 1.57
CA HIS A 12 0.66 3.89 2.71
C HIS A 12 1.00 3.11 3.99
N SER A 13 0.56 3.66 5.13
CA SER A 13 0.73 3.06 6.45
C SER A 13 -0.32 1.97 6.74
N GLN A 14 -0.20 1.25 7.85
CA GLN A 14 -1.15 0.18 8.19
C GLN A 14 -2.62 0.66 8.17
N ALA A 15 -3.47 -0.08 7.47
CA ALA A 15 -4.90 0.16 7.37
C ALA A 15 -5.70 -0.96 8.04
N GLU A 16 -6.98 -0.71 8.35
CA GLU A 16 -7.84 -1.66 9.10
C GLU A 16 -7.89 -3.05 8.45
N HIS A 17 -7.92 -3.11 7.10
CA HIS A 17 -7.88 -4.37 6.37
C HIS A 17 -6.57 -5.16 6.54
N ASN A 18 -5.44 -4.50 6.86
CA ASN A 18 -4.14 -5.16 7.06
C ASN A 18 -4.06 -5.93 8.39
N VAL A 19 -4.83 -5.53 9.40
CA VAL A 19 -4.74 -6.12 10.75
C VAL A 19 -5.68 -7.32 10.91
N ALA A 20 -6.85 -7.25 10.29
CA ALA A 20 -7.89 -8.26 10.41
C ALA A 20 -7.89 -9.29 9.27
N ASP A 21 -7.07 -9.08 8.23
CA ASP A 21 -7.22 -9.75 6.93
C ASP A 21 -8.67 -9.62 6.40
N ASP A 22 -9.31 -8.49 6.72
CA ASP A 22 -10.69 -8.21 6.37
C ASP A 22 -10.75 -7.30 5.14
N TYR A 23 -10.73 -7.93 3.97
CA TYR A 23 -10.80 -7.25 2.68
C TYR A 23 -12.21 -6.74 2.34
N SER A 24 -13.21 -7.02 3.19
CA SER A 24 -14.58 -6.56 3.02
C SER A 24 -14.81 -5.12 3.47
N ILE A 25 -13.87 -4.53 4.24
CA ILE A 25 -13.95 -3.16 4.76
C ILE A 25 -13.84 -2.17 3.59
N PRO A 26 -14.91 -1.47 3.19
CA PRO A 26 -14.87 -0.60 2.01
C PRO A 26 -13.94 0.60 2.22
N ASP A 27 -13.04 0.84 1.25
CA ASP A 27 -12.10 1.97 1.26
C ASP A 27 -11.42 2.14 2.63
N ALA A 28 -10.79 1.05 3.08
CA ALA A 28 -10.35 0.88 4.46
C ALA A 28 -9.44 2.04 4.95
N PRO A 29 -9.75 2.67 6.10
CA PRO A 29 -8.95 3.75 6.66
C PRO A 29 -7.69 3.24 7.37
N LEU A 30 -6.81 4.15 7.76
CA LEU A 30 -5.67 3.86 8.63
C LEU A 30 -6.12 3.43 10.03
N THR A 31 -5.39 2.47 10.60
CA THR A 31 -5.48 2.16 12.03
C THR A 31 -4.81 3.25 12.87
N PRO A 32 -5.00 3.27 14.21
CA PRO A 32 -4.21 4.13 15.09
C PRO A 32 -2.69 3.94 14.90
N LEU A 33 -2.23 2.69 14.73
CA LEU A 33 -0.82 2.40 14.45
C LEU A 33 -0.39 2.95 13.08
N GLY A 34 -1.23 2.81 12.05
CA GLY A 34 -0.96 3.40 10.74
C GLY A 34 -0.82 4.92 10.78
N LYS A 35 -1.62 5.59 11.62
CA LYS A 35 -1.48 7.05 11.84
C LYS A 35 -0.13 7.37 12.50
N GLN A 36 0.30 6.59 13.49
CA GLN A 36 1.63 6.74 14.12
C GLN A 36 2.78 6.48 13.15
N GLN A 37 2.71 5.41 12.36
CA GLN A 37 3.70 5.10 11.31
C GLN A 37 3.84 6.27 10.33
N SER A 38 2.72 6.85 9.89
CA SER A 38 2.72 8.05 9.05
C SER A 38 3.38 9.22 9.77
N ALA A 39 3.07 9.44 11.06
CA ALA A 39 3.60 10.55 11.85
C ALA A 39 5.12 10.48 12.10
N ARG A 40 5.77 9.33 11.83
CA ARG A 40 7.23 9.19 11.85
C ARG A 40 7.88 9.74 10.58
N LEU A 41 7.18 9.79 9.44
CA LEU A 41 7.76 10.21 8.17
C LEU A 41 8.37 11.62 8.18
N PRO A 42 7.75 12.65 8.78
CA PRO A 42 8.33 14.00 8.82
C PRO A 42 9.73 14.06 9.41
N SER A 43 10.01 13.31 10.49
CA SER A 43 11.34 13.29 11.11
C SER A 43 12.33 12.43 10.33
N LEU A 44 11.87 11.36 9.67
CA LEU A 44 12.72 10.47 8.88
C LEU A 44 13.06 11.04 7.49
N THR A 45 12.30 12.02 7.01
CA THR A 45 12.40 12.53 5.63
C THR A 45 12.63 14.04 5.56
N GLN A 46 13.26 14.64 6.57
CA GLN A 46 13.46 16.11 6.69
C GLN A 46 13.98 16.77 5.41
N ASP A 47 15.02 16.20 4.78
CA ASP A 47 15.57 16.70 3.51
C ASP A 47 14.48 16.71 2.41
N LEU A 48 13.79 15.59 2.21
CA LEU A 48 12.71 15.47 1.23
C LEU A 48 11.56 16.45 1.49
N GLN A 49 11.12 16.59 2.75
CA GLN A 49 10.08 17.54 3.15
C GLN A 49 10.45 18.99 2.77
N SER A 50 11.73 19.33 2.89
CA SER A 50 12.23 20.68 2.62
C SER A 50 12.31 21.04 1.14
N ARG A 51 12.44 20.07 0.24
CA ARG A 51 12.70 20.33 -1.19
C ARG A 51 11.74 19.74 -2.21
N ALA A 52 10.92 18.74 -1.85
CA ALA A 52 9.97 18.16 -2.81
C ALA A 52 9.02 19.22 -3.38
N GLU A 53 8.74 19.15 -4.67
CA GLU A 53 7.99 20.21 -5.35
C GLU A 53 6.50 19.86 -5.49
N VAL A 54 6.18 18.57 -5.42
CA VAL A 54 4.81 18.07 -5.55
C VAL A 54 4.62 16.76 -4.78
N ILE A 55 3.39 16.56 -4.31
CA ILE A 55 2.92 15.25 -3.82
C ILE A 55 1.81 14.78 -4.77
N LEU A 56 1.98 13.58 -5.31
CA LEU A 56 0.96 12.81 -5.98
C LEU A 56 0.42 11.76 -5.01
N SER A 57 -0.89 11.60 -4.91
CA SER A 57 -1.49 10.63 -3.99
C SER A 57 -2.65 9.87 -4.64
N SER A 58 -2.78 8.59 -4.33
CA SER A 58 -4.00 7.84 -4.64
C SER A 58 -5.22 8.43 -3.89
N GLY A 59 -6.41 8.26 -4.47
CA GLY A 59 -7.67 8.73 -3.88
C GLY A 59 -8.22 7.90 -2.72
N LEU A 60 -7.66 6.72 -2.42
CA LEU A 60 -8.13 5.86 -1.31
C LEU A 60 -7.89 6.51 0.06
N LYS A 61 -8.78 6.30 1.03
CA LYS A 61 -8.73 6.96 2.35
C LYS A 61 -7.40 6.80 3.05
N ARG A 62 -6.88 5.56 3.12
CA ARG A 62 -5.59 5.28 3.75
C ARG A 62 -4.42 6.04 3.11
N THR A 63 -4.40 6.23 1.79
CA THR A 63 -3.35 7.02 1.13
C THR A 63 -3.52 8.51 1.41
N LEU A 64 -4.75 9.03 1.43
CA LEU A 64 -5.01 10.42 1.77
C LEU A 64 -4.64 10.73 3.24
N GLN A 65 -5.02 9.86 4.17
CA GLN A 65 -4.65 9.98 5.58
C GLN A 65 -3.12 9.88 5.78
N SER A 66 -2.46 8.90 5.14
CA SER A 66 -1.00 8.77 5.19
C SER A 66 -0.30 9.99 4.58
N THR A 67 -0.84 10.55 3.50
CA THR A 67 -0.30 11.76 2.86
C THR A 67 -0.39 12.95 3.82
N LYS A 68 -1.60 13.20 4.34
CA LYS A 68 -1.89 14.32 5.25
C LYS A 68 -0.99 14.32 6.47
N ILE A 69 -0.76 13.14 7.07
CA ILE A 69 0.04 13.00 8.28
C ILE A 69 1.54 12.96 7.95
N GLY A 70 1.94 12.12 6.99
CA GLY A 70 3.34 11.81 6.72
C GLY A 70 4.11 12.91 6.01
N TYR A 71 3.41 13.79 5.30
CA TYR A 71 3.99 14.90 4.55
C TYR A 71 3.47 16.26 5.01
N ALA A 72 3.01 16.38 6.26
CA ALA A 72 2.43 17.62 6.78
C ALA A 72 3.35 18.85 6.59
N PRO A 73 4.67 18.82 6.89
CA PRO A 73 5.54 19.98 6.65
C PRO A 73 5.67 20.36 5.16
N LEU A 74 5.78 19.35 4.29
CA LEU A 74 5.80 19.55 2.83
C LEU A 74 4.49 20.17 2.34
N ILE A 75 3.35 19.65 2.78
CA ILE A 75 2.02 20.16 2.42
C ILE A 75 1.87 21.62 2.83
N GLU A 76 2.26 21.96 4.07
CA GLU A 76 2.25 23.35 4.55
C GLU A 76 3.10 24.25 3.65
N ARG A 77 4.34 23.85 3.36
CA ARG A 77 5.25 24.61 2.48
C ARG A 77 4.70 24.80 1.07
N LEU A 78 4.03 23.80 0.51
CA LEU A 78 3.44 23.87 -0.84
C LEU A 78 2.19 24.75 -0.90
N GLY A 79 1.61 25.12 0.25
CA GLY A 79 0.43 25.99 0.34
C GLY A 79 -0.87 25.26 0.71
N GLY A 80 -0.78 24.12 1.39
CA GLY A 80 -1.90 23.39 1.97
C GLY A 80 -2.36 22.16 1.18
N LEU A 81 -3.35 21.44 1.72
CA LEU A 81 -3.82 20.14 1.20
C LEU A 81 -4.34 20.20 -0.25
N GLY A 82 -4.90 21.34 -0.67
CA GLY A 82 -5.39 21.54 -2.04
C GLY A 82 -4.28 21.57 -3.10
N LYS A 83 -3.01 21.47 -2.69
CA LYS A 83 -1.83 21.37 -3.58
C LYS A 83 -1.36 19.94 -3.79
N VAL A 84 -1.91 18.98 -3.04
CA VAL A 84 -1.69 17.56 -3.31
C VAL A 84 -2.48 17.18 -4.56
N VAL A 85 -1.79 16.61 -5.55
CA VAL A 85 -2.42 16.18 -6.80
C VAL A 85 -2.94 14.76 -6.60
N LEU A 86 -4.26 14.59 -6.66
CA LEU A 86 -4.85 13.26 -6.60
C LEU A 86 -4.82 12.58 -7.96
N LEU A 87 -4.35 11.35 -7.96
CA LEU A 87 -4.17 10.53 -9.14
C LEU A 87 -4.88 9.18 -8.92
N PRO A 88 -6.16 9.03 -9.34
CA PRO A 88 -6.92 7.78 -9.22
C PRO A 88 -6.18 6.56 -9.77
N GLN A 89 -5.29 6.76 -10.75
CA GLN A 89 -4.51 5.72 -11.39
C GLN A 89 -3.51 5.03 -10.45
N LEU A 90 -3.19 5.66 -9.31
CA LEU A 90 -2.39 5.08 -8.23
C LEU A 90 -3.19 4.16 -7.30
N GLN A 91 -4.47 3.87 -7.57
CA GLN A 91 -5.25 2.96 -6.73
C GLN A 91 -4.70 1.54 -6.70
N GLU A 92 -5.00 0.80 -5.62
CA GLU A 92 -4.56 -0.58 -5.45
C GLU A 92 -5.17 -1.52 -6.51
N CYS A 93 -4.52 -2.67 -6.72
CA CYS A 93 -4.70 -3.48 -7.91
C CYS A 93 -5.98 -4.32 -7.96
N ASN A 94 -6.43 -4.93 -6.86
CA ASN A 94 -7.60 -5.82 -6.88
C ASN A 94 -8.93 -5.05 -6.77
N ASP A 95 -10.02 -5.78 -6.93
CA ASP A 95 -11.41 -5.34 -6.88
C ASP A 95 -12.10 -5.62 -5.55
N PHE A 96 -11.35 -5.98 -4.49
CA PHE A 96 -11.94 -6.13 -3.17
C PHE A 96 -12.48 -4.79 -2.65
N PRO A 97 -13.48 -4.80 -1.76
CA PRO A 97 -14.02 -3.60 -1.14
C PRO A 97 -12.94 -2.71 -0.51
N CYS A 98 -11.92 -3.28 0.14
CA CYS A 98 -10.83 -2.51 0.75
C CYS A 98 -9.99 -1.71 -0.25
N ASP A 99 -9.91 -2.16 -1.51
CA ASP A 99 -9.13 -1.53 -2.56
C ASP A 99 -9.98 -0.76 -3.56
N THR A 100 -11.29 -0.76 -3.33
CA THR A 100 -12.26 0.04 -4.05
C THR A 100 -12.51 1.33 -3.27
N GLY A 101 -12.22 2.48 -3.90
CA GLY A 101 -12.40 3.79 -3.26
C GLY A 101 -13.87 4.14 -3.00
N SER A 102 -14.11 5.22 -2.26
CA SER A 102 -15.45 5.78 -2.05
C SER A 102 -15.82 6.80 -3.14
N PRO A 103 -17.11 7.01 -3.44
CA PRO A 103 -17.54 8.14 -4.27
C PRO A 103 -17.01 9.48 -3.74
N ARG A 104 -16.75 10.43 -4.63
CA ARG A 104 -16.15 11.73 -4.29
C ARG A 104 -16.94 12.45 -3.18
N GLU A 105 -18.26 12.46 -3.28
CA GLU A 105 -19.17 13.11 -2.33
C GLU A 105 -19.14 12.47 -0.93
N VAL A 106 -18.71 11.21 -0.82
CA VAL A 106 -18.50 10.54 0.47
C VAL A 106 -17.19 11.03 1.09
N LEU A 107 -16.12 11.11 0.29
CA LEU A 107 -14.82 11.62 0.75
C LEU A 107 -14.88 13.11 1.12
N GLU A 108 -15.65 13.92 0.39
CA GLU A 108 -15.89 15.34 0.70
C GLU A 108 -16.60 15.56 2.04
N ARG A 109 -17.29 14.55 2.57
CA ARG A 109 -17.96 14.62 3.89
C ARG A 109 -17.08 14.10 5.03
N ASP A 110 -15.96 13.47 4.71
CA ASP A 110 -15.04 12.95 5.71
C ASP A 110 -14.27 14.13 6.36
N PRO A 111 -14.40 14.34 7.69
CA PRO A 111 -13.71 15.42 8.38
C PRO A 111 -12.18 15.27 8.33
N GLU A 112 -11.64 14.05 8.22
CA GLU A 112 -10.20 13.84 8.12
C GLU A 112 -9.64 14.25 6.76
N LEU A 113 -10.47 14.32 5.72
CA LEU A 113 -10.05 14.57 4.34
C LEU A 113 -10.36 15.99 3.86
N GLN A 114 -10.93 16.84 4.73
CA GLN A 114 -11.17 18.24 4.42
C GLN A 114 -9.89 18.95 3.97
N GLY A 115 -10.00 19.69 2.86
CA GLY A 115 -8.93 20.49 2.27
C GLY A 115 -8.24 19.86 1.07
N PHE A 116 -8.40 18.56 0.79
CA PHE A 116 -7.94 17.99 -0.48
C PHE A 116 -8.80 18.48 -1.65
N ASP A 117 -8.16 18.70 -2.81
CA ASP A 117 -8.90 18.84 -4.07
C ASP A 117 -9.28 17.45 -4.59
N LEU A 118 -10.54 17.07 -4.37
CA LEU A 118 -11.10 15.79 -4.78
C LEU A 118 -11.66 15.82 -6.21
N SER A 119 -11.50 16.93 -6.94
CA SER A 119 -12.01 17.06 -8.31
C SER A 119 -11.49 16.04 -9.34
N PRO A 120 -10.28 15.47 -9.20
CA PRO A 120 -9.82 14.40 -10.10
C PRO A 120 -10.55 13.07 -9.94
N LEU A 121 -11.32 12.88 -8.86
CA LEU A 121 -12.06 11.65 -8.60
C LEU A 121 -13.35 11.63 -9.42
N THR A 122 -13.27 11.16 -10.67
CA THR A 122 -14.40 11.07 -11.61
C THR A 122 -15.40 10.01 -11.18
N PRO A 123 -16.69 10.07 -11.53
CA PRO A 123 -17.69 9.10 -11.06
C PRO A 123 -17.35 7.62 -11.30
N ASP A 124 -16.53 7.31 -12.31
CA ASP A 124 -16.09 5.96 -12.67
C ASP A 124 -14.77 5.53 -12.00
N TRP A 125 -14.13 6.37 -11.20
CA TRP A 125 -12.80 6.10 -10.61
C TRP A 125 -12.78 4.85 -9.72
N THR A 126 -13.91 4.54 -9.08
CA THR A 126 -14.08 3.37 -8.20
C THR A 126 -14.62 2.15 -8.93
N SER A 127 -14.85 2.22 -10.25
CA SER A 127 -15.58 1.18 -10.98
C SER A 127 -14.91 -0.19 -10.98
N LYS A 128 -13.57 -0.22 -10.87
CA LYS A 128 -12.75 -1.42 -11.11
C LYS A 128 -13.08 -2.07 -12.47
N GLN A 129 -13.46 -1.25 -13.46
CA GLN A 129 -13.77 -1.65 -14.83
C GLN A 129 -13.00 -0.76 -15.82
N GLY A 130 -12.92 -1.19 -17.09
CA GLY A 130 -12.26 -0.43 -18.15
C GLY A 130 -10.82 -0.10 -17.78
N PHE A 131 -10.44 1.19 -17.78
CA PHE A 131 -9.10 1.63 -17.38
C PHE A 131 -8.75 1.32 -15.91
N TYR A 132 -9.76 1.12 -15.07
CA TYR A 132 -9.60 0.79 -13.66
C TYR A 132 -9.68 -0.72 -13.35
N ALA A 133 -9.88 -1.57 -14.35
CA ALA A 133 -10.01 -3.01 -14.17
C ALA A 133 -8.82 -3.64 -13.43
N ALA A 134 -9.12 -4.72 -12.70
CA ALA A 134 -8.19 -5.45 -11.85
C ALA A 134 -7.46 -6.60 -12.57
N ASP A 135 -7.57 -6.69 -13.89
CA ASP A 135 -6.86 -7.68 -14.70
C ASP A 135 -5.40 -7.25 -14.96
N GLU A 136 -4.54 -8.24 -15.20
CA GLU A 136 -3.10 -8.03 -15.32
C GLU A 136 -2.72 -7.05 -16.43
N GLU A 137 -3.37 -7.14 -17.60
CA GLU A 137 -3.07 -6.31 -18.76
C GLU A 137 -3.42 -4.84 -18.47
N THR A 138 -4.63 -4.59 -17.96
CA THR A 138 -5.08 -3.25 -17.58
C THR A 138 -4.19 -2.65 -16.50
N LEU A 139 -3.84 -3.42 -15.46
CA LEU A 139 -2.99 -2.94 -14.38
C LEU A 139 -1.59 -2.56 -14.85
N ASN A 140 -1.00 -3.34 -15.77
CA ASN A 140 0.30 -3.03 -16.35
C ASN A 140 0.25 -1.78 -17.24
N LYS A 141 -0.80 -1.62 -18.05
CA LYS A 141 -1.05 -0.39 -18.81
C LYS A 141 -1.25 0.83 -17.92
N ARG A 142 -1.96 0.68 -16.80
CA ARG A 142 -2.15 1.74 -15.81
C ARG A 142 -0.83 2.14 -15.14
N ALA A 143 0.01 1.17 -14.80
CA ALA A 143 1.35 1.44 -14.27
C ALA A 143 2.27 2.14 -15.29
N GLN A 144 2.21 1.73 -16.57
CA GLN A 144 2.91 2.41 -17.68
C GLN A 144 2.46 3.86 -17.81
N TRP A 145 1.14 4.10 -17.81
CA TRP A 145 0.59 5.45 -17.84
C TRP A 145 1.09 6.31 -16.66
N VAL A 146 1.17 5.76 -15.45
CA VAL A 146 1.71 6.47 -14.28
C VAL A 146 3.19 6.84 -14.50
N ARG A 147 4.02 5.95 -15.05
CA ARG A 147 5.43 6.27 -15.38
C ARG A 147 5.52 7.40 -16.40
N GLN A 148 4.68 7.36 -17.45
CA GLN A 148 4.63 8.40 -18.48
C GLN A 148 4.18 9.75 -17.90
N TYR A 149 3.16 9.73 -17.02
CA TYR A 149 2.71 10.91 -16.30
C TYR A 149 3.85 11.51 -15.47
N LEU A 150 4.55 10.69 -14.68
CA LEU A 150 5.72 11.10 -13.91
C LEU A 150 6.85 11.66 -14.78
N ARG A 151 7.12 11.07 -15.95
CA ARG A 151 8.14 11.54 -16.90
C ARG A 151 7.81 12.93 -17.44
N SER A 152 6.53 13.22 -17.66
CA SER A 152 6.04 14.50 -18.18
C SER A 152 6.04 15.64 -17.16
N ARG A 153 6.24 15.33 -15.87
CA ARG A 153 6.17 16.30 -14.78
C ARG A 153 7.32 17.31 -14.80
N PRO A 154 7.07 18.61 -14.59
CA PRO A 154 8.09 19.64 -14.51
C PRO A 154 8.98 19.57 -13.26
N GLU A 155 8.56 18.84 -12.23
CA GLU A 155 9.22 18.83 -10.94
C GLU A 155 10.53 18.00 -10.93
N GLN A 156 11.53 18.45 -10.18
CA GLN A 156 12.75 17.66 -9.95
C GLN A 156 12.53 16.61 -8.87
N ASP A 157 11.76 16.93 -7.83
CA ASP A 157 11.50 16.06 -6.68
C ASP A 157 10.02 15.80 -6.48
N ILE A 158 9.61 14.56 -6.74
CA ILE A 158 8.21 14.15 -6.77
C ILE A 158 7.97 13.10 -5.70
N VAL A 159 7.04 13.35 -4.77
CA VAL A 159 6.55 12.35 -3.83
C VAL A 159 5.33 11.65 -4.43
N VAL A 160 5.26 10.33 -4.33
CA VAL A 160 4.13 9.51 -4.80
C VAL A 160 3.65 8.62 -3.66
N MET A 161 2.48 8.91 -3.10
CA MET A 161 1.82 8.06 -2.08
C MET A 161 0.87 7.07 -2.75
N ALA A 162 1.16 5.78 -2.62
CA ALA A 162 0.42 4.70 -3.28
C ALA A 162 0.37 3.42 -2.41
N HIS A 163 0.18 2.27 -3.05
CA HIS A 163 -0.03 0.96 -2.42
C HIS A 163 0.96 -0.08 -2.92
N GLY A 164 1.02 -1.24 -2.26
CA GLY A 164 2.08 -2.21 -2.50
C GLY A 164 2.05 -2.79 -3.91
N ASP A 165 0.90 -3.30 -4.39
CA ASP A 165 0.85 -3.96 -5.71
C ASP A 165 1.05 -2.98 -6.85
N ILE A 166 0.40 -1.82 -6.79
CA ILE A 166 0.56 -0.81 -7.84
C ILE A 166 2.01 -0.30 -7.91
N LEU A 167 2.69 -0.14 -6.77
CA LEU A 167 4.11 0.23 -6.74
C LEU A 167 4.99 -0.85 -7.35
N ARG A 168 4.73 -2.13 -7.09
CA ARG A 168 5.44 -3.25 -7.75
C ARG A 168 5.29 -3.22 -9.27
N ARG A 169 4.10 -2.88 -9.77
CA ARG A 169 3.86 -2.74 -11.22
C ARG A 169 4.52 -1.50 -11.82
N ILE A 170 4.52 -0.38 -11.09
CA ILE A 170 5.20 0.85 -11.50
C ILE A 170 6.71 0.60 -11.61
N THR A 171 7.31 -0.06 -10.63
CA THR A 171 8.75 -0.36 -10.60
C THR A 171 9.14 -1.61 -11.38
N GLN A 172 8.16 -2.44 -11.78
CA GLN A 172 8.35 -3.74 -12.41
C GLN A 172 9.22 -4.68 -11.56
N GLN A 173 9.14 -4.56 -10.23
CA GLN A 173 9.91 -5.35 -9.28
C GLN A 173 8.98 -6.03 -8.26
N PRO A 174 9.16 -7.32 -7.95
CA PRO A 174 8.40 -8.02 -6.92
C PRO A 174 8.92 -7.68 -5.51
N TYR A 175 8.98 -6.39 -5.18
CA TYR A 175 9.51 -5.92 -3.91
C TYR A 175 8.43 -5.94 -2.80
N PRO A 176 8.72 -6.51 -1.62
CA PRO A 176 7.80 -6.55 -0.49
C PRO A 176 7.86 -5.23 0.29
N TRP A 177 7.14 -4.22 -0.20
CA TRP A 177 7.07 -2.91 0.43
C TRP A 177 6.63 -2.98 1.90
N LYS A 178 7.21 -2.17 2.78
CA LYS A 178 6.78 -1.99 4.18
C LYS A 178 5.81 -0.83 4.29
N ASN A 179 5.01 -0.81 5.35
CA ASN A 179 4.13 0.33 5.61
C ASN A 179 4.94 1.60 5.89
N ALA A 180 4.49 2.73 5.33
CA ALA A 180 5.21 4.00 5.40
C ALA A 180 6.67 3.89 4.93
N GLU A 181 6.96 3.04 3.95
CA GLU A 181 8.28 2.94 3.35
C GLU A 181 8.42 3.95 2.21
N VAL A 182 9.53 4.68 2.21
CA VAL A 182 9.90 5.67 1.18
C VAL A 182 11.16 5.18 0.47
N ARG A 183 11.10 5.06 -0.84
CA ARG A 183 12.22 4.64 -1.68
C ARG A 183 12.39 5.60 -2.85
N LEU A 184 13.64 5.94 -3.15
CA LEU A 184 14.02 6.83 -4.23
C LEU A 184 14.27 6.04 -5.51
N PHE A 185 13.69 6.55 -6.60
CA PHE A 185 13.86 6.07 -7.96
C PHE A 185 14.23 7.22 -8.90
N GLN A 186 14.81 6.86 -10.03
CA GLN A 186 15.03 7.75 -11.19
C GLN A 186 14.65 7.01 -12.46
N PHE A 187 14.42 7.74 -13.55
CA PHE A 187 14.23 7.10 -14.85
C PHE A 187 15.54 6.49 -15.34
N ASP A 188 15.46 5.32 -15.97
CA ASP A 188 16.59 4.76 -16.71
C ASP A 188 16.94 5.70 -17.87
N THR A 189 18.09 6.37 -17.76
CA THR A 189 18.59 7.31 -18.76
C THR A 189 18.69 6.71 -20.17
N SER A 190 18.90 5.39 -20.29
CA SER A 190 19.07 4.72 -21.59
C SER A 190 17.74 4.48 -22.31
N SER A 191 16.63 4.48 -21.58
CA SER A 191 15.31 4.09 -22.07
C SER A 191 14.19 5.06 -21.65
N VAL A 192 14.55 6.23 -21.11
CA VAL A 192 13.60 7.24 -20.62
C VAL A 192 12.63 7.71 -21.70
N ASP A 193 13.05 7.78 -22.96
CA ASP A 193 12.21 8.21 -24.09
C ASP A 193 11.33 7.10 -24.67
N SER A 194 11.49 5.85 -24.21
CA SER A 194 10.62 4.74 -24.61
C SER A 194 9.21 4.89 -24.03
N GLU A 195 8.22 4.19 -24.60
CA GLU A 195 6.87 4.12 -24.01
C GLU A 195 6.90 3.55 -22.59
N GLU A 196 7.81 2.60 -22.31
CA GLU A 196 7.91 1.97 -20.99
C GLU A 196 8.49 2.88 -19.91
N CYS A 197 9.41 3.79 -20.28
CA CYS A 197 10.10 4.74 -19.40
C CYS A 197 10.39 4.18 -17.99
N PRO A 198 11.16 3.09 -17.88
CA PRO A 198 11.30 2.35 -16.64
C PRO A 198 12.00 3.16 -15.54
N LEU A 199 11.67 2.83 -14.30
CA LEU A 199 12.28 3.41 -13.11
C LEU A 199 13.35 2.47 -12.54
N VAL A 200 14.47 3.04 -12.14
CA VAL A 200 15.59 2.36 -11.47
C VAL A 200 15.59 2.78 -10.01
N HIS A 201 15.67 1.80 -9.11
CA HIS A 201 15.84 2.05 -7.67
C HIS A 201 17.22 2.64 -7.40
N VAL A 202 17.27 3.68 -6.56
CA VAL A 202 18.50 4.37 -6.20
C VAL A 202 18.82 4.16 -4.72
N GLN A 203 17.83 4.32 -3.84
CA GLN A 203 18.07 4.33 -2.40
C GLN A 203 16.79 4.03 -1.60
N ASP A 204 16.91 3.31 -0.49
CA ASP A 204 15.89 3.24 0.55
C ASP A 204 16.04 4.44 1.49
N VAL A 205 14.99 5.25 1.62
CA VAL A 205 15.05 6.56 2.27
C VAL A 205 14.58 6.49 3.72
N ALA A 206 13.41 5.89 3.95
CA ALA A 206 12.79 5.81 5.26
C ALA A 206 11.83 4.62 5.35
N THR A 207 11.56 4.16 6.57
CA THR A 207 10.47 3.21 6.85
C THR A 207 9.80 3.59 8.18
N GLY A 208 8.51 3.87 8.15
CA GLY A 208 7.72 4.11 9.36
C GLY A 208 7.27 2.83 10.05
N GLY A 209 7.12 1.72 9.31
CA GLY A 209 6.84 0.38 9.83
C GLY A 209 8.09 -0.51 9.95
N ALA A 210 8.05 -1.46 10.89
CA ALA A 210 9.16 -2.38 11.15
C ALA A 210 9.23 -3.57 10.18
N VAL A 211 8.06 -4.05 9.71
CA VAL A 211 7.92 -5.26 8.88
C VAL A 211 7.15 -4.99 7.59
N ALA A 212 7.39 -5.84 6.58
CA ALA A 212 6.60 -5.82 5.36
C ALA A 212 5.27 -6.53 5.64
N GLU A 213 4.16 -5.80 5.57
CA GLU A 213 2.82 -6.39 5.68
C GLU A 213 2.35 -6.85 4.30
N PRO A 214 1.68 -8.00 4.19
CA PRO A 214 1.12 -8.47 2.93
C PRO A 214 0.19 -7.42 2.31
N THR A 215 0.15 -7.39 0.99
CA THR A 215 -0.95 -6.76 0.27
C THR A 215 -2.11 -7.74 0.14
N SER A 216 -3.29 -7.23 -0.15
CA SER A 216 -4.44 -8.00 -0.61
C SER A 216 -4.13 -8.86 -1.84
N GLY A 217 -3.27 -8.41 -2.75
CA GLY A 217 -2.80 -9.24 -3.88
C GLY A 217 -1.94 -10.43 -3.46
N ASP A 218 -1.01 -10.23 -2.51
CA ASP A 218 -0.19 -11.32 -1.96
C ASP A 218 -1.09 -12.40 -1.33
N ILE A 219 -2.13 -11.97 -0.63
CA ILE A 219 -3.05 -12.85 0.09
C ILE A 219 -3.99 -13.58 -0.88
N ALA A 220 -4.56 -12.90 -1.88
CA ALA A 220 -5.38 -13.53 -2.92
C ALA A 220 -4.63 -14.64 -3.67
N ALA A 221 -3.37 -14.40 -4.03
CA ALA A 221 -2.49 -15.40 -4.65
C ALA A 221 -2.28 -16.63 -3.74
N HIS A 222 -2.19 -16.43 -2.42
CA HIS A 222 -2.01 -17.50 -1.44
C HIS A 222 -3.28 -18.32 -1.16
N HIS A 223 -4.47 -17.72 -1.25
CA HIS A 223 -5.75 -18.42 -1.03
C HIS A 223 -6.32 -19.09 -2.28
N GLY A 224 -5.72 -18.88 -3.45
CA GLY A 224 -6.28 -19.36 -4.71
C GLY A 224 -7.62 -18.68 -5.05
N GLU A 225 -7.88 -17.54 -4.42
CA GLU A 225 -9.06 -16.72 -4.68
C GLU A 225 -8.78 -15.90 -5.94
N SER A 226 -9.46 -16.26 -7.03
CA SER A 226 -9.57 -15.36 -8.16
C SER A 226 -10.38 -14.14 -7.73
N SER A 227 -9.83 -12.93 -7.93
CA SER A 227 -10.55 -11.66 -7.77
C SER A 227 -11.99 -11.79 -8.31
N PRO A 228 -13.03 -11.43 -7.55
CA PRO A 228 -14.43 -11.56 -7.94
C PRO A 228 -14.79 -10.58 -9.08
N GLY A 229 -14.26 -10.86 -10.27
CA GLY A 229 -14.32 -10.02 -11.46
C GLY A 229 -13.55 -10.60 -12.65
N ALA A 230 -12.66 -11.57 -12.43
CA ALA A 230 -12.04 -12.34 -13.52
C ALA A 230 -13.07 -13.28 -14.15
N GLY A 231 -13.65 -12.86 -15.27
CA GLY A 231 -14.44 -13.76 -16.12
C GLY A 231 -13.65 -15.04 -16.37
N LYS A 232 -14.23 -16.18 -16.00
CA LYS A 232 -13.69 -17.51 -16.31
C LYS A 232 -13.65 -17.69 -17.83
N ASN A 233 -12.56 -17.30 -18.47
CA ASN A 233 -12.22 -17.70 -19.83
C ASN A 233 -10.72 -17.51 -20.08
N ALA A 234 -9.95 -18.51 -19.68
CA ALA A 234 -8.67 -18.81 -20.30
C ALA A 234 -8.55 -20.35 -20.39
N ASN A 235 -9.16 -20.91 -21.42
CA ASN A 235 -8.86 -22.26 -21.88
C ASN A 235 -7.38 -22.30 -22.31
N SER A 236 -6.53 -22.93 -21.51
CA SER A 236 -5.26 -23.45 -22.00
C SER A 236 -5.53 -24.79 -22.68
N ALA A 237 -5.69 -24.73 -23.99
CA ALA A 237 -5.73 -25.91 -24.84
C ALA A 237 -4.39 -26.66 -24.75
N LEU A 238 -4.43 -27.89 -24.24
CA LEU A 238 -3.39 -28.89 -24.47
C LEU A 238 -3.87 -29.85 -25.57
N PRO A 239 -2.99 -30.32 -26.46
CA PRO A 239 -3.38 -31.06 -27.66
C PRO A 239 -3.82 -32.49 -27.33
N ALA A 240 -4.86 -32.95 -28.01
CA ALA A 240 -5.41 -34.30 -27.92
C ALA A 240 -4.62 -35.29 -28.80
N ILE A 241 -4.31 -36.49 -28.26
CA ILE A 241 -3.84 -37.69 -28.98
C ILE A 241 -4.46 -38.94 -28.29
N PRO A 242 -4.80 -40.04 -29.01
CA PRO A 242 -6.12 -40.67 -28.91
C PRO A 242 -6.21 -41.93 -28.02
N ILE A 243 -7.46 -42.35 -27.87
CA ILE A 243 -8.01 -43.49 -27.13
C ILE A 243 -7.49 -44.84 -27.65
N SER A 244 -7.16 -45.75 -26.74
CA SER A 244 -7.25 -47.21 -26.99
C SER A 244 -7.90 -47.91 -25.80
N ASN A 245 -8.94 -48.68 -26.11
CA ASN A 245 -9.82 -49.42 -25.22
C ASN A 245 -9.25 -50.83 -24.96
N SER A 246 -9.20 -51.30 -23.70
CA SER A 246 -9.35 -52.72 -23.36
C SER A 246 -9.41 -52.98 -21.85
N GLY A 247 -10.53 -53.56 -21.38
CA GLY A 247 -10.49 -54.76 -20.53
C GLY A 247 -10.45 -54.64 -19.00
N SER A 248 -11.64 -54.54 -18.39
CA SER A 248 -12.23 -55.40 -17.33
C SER A 248 -11.56 -55.72 -15.96
N PHE A 249 -12.47 -55.76 -14.97
CA PHE A 249 -12.54 -56.50 -13.68
C PHE A 249 -11.83 -55.99 -12.40
N SER A 250 -12.67 -55.42 -11.52
CA SER A 250 -12.81 -55.61 -10.05
C SER A 250 -11.58 -55.79 -9.15
N ASN A 251 -11.42 -54.92 -8.15
CA ASN A 251 -11.42 -55.31 -6.73
C ASN A 251 -11.53 -54.15 -5.72
N PHE A 252 -12.07 -54.49 -4.56
CA PHE A 252 -12.40 -53.66 -3.39
C PHE A 252 -11.19 -53.00 -2.70
N ALA A 253 -11.45 -51.77 -2.23
CA ALA A 253 -10.96 -51.11 -1.00
C ALA A 253 -9.50 -51.27 -0.53
N ALA A 254 -8.75 -50.16 -0.58
CA ALA A 254 -7.99 -49.65 0.56
C ALA A 254 -7.73 -48.15 0.40
N SER A 255 -8.40 -47.36 1.22
CA SER A 255 -8.18 -45.93 1.45
C SER A 255 -6.70 -45.65 1.76
N THR A 256 -6.03 -44.89 0.88
CA THR A 256 -4.73 -44.28 1.16
C THR A 256 -4.74 -42.84 0.64
N ALA A 257 -5.25 -41.92 1.47
CA ALA A 257 -4.99 -40.50 1.31
C ALA A 257 -4.71 -39.83 2.67
N PRO A 258 -3.51 -39.96 3.24
CA PRO A 258 -3.12 -39.14 4.40
C PRO A 258 -2.17 -38.00 4.03
N ALA A 259 -1.48 -38.04 2.88
CA ALA A 259 -0.39 -37.10 2.58
C ALA A 259 -0.85 -35.68 2.24
N ALA A 260 -1.87 -35.53 1.37
CA ALA A 260 -2.34 -34.22 0.92
C ALA A 260 -3.05 -33.44 2.05
N ASP A 261 -3.80 -34.14 2.91
CA ASP A 261 -4.53 -33.55 4.03
C ASP A 261 -3.58 -33.11 5.17
N THR A 262 -2.46 -33.82 5.35
CA THR A 262 -1.42 -33.45 6.32
C THR A 262 -0.63 -32.23 5.84
N ILE A 263 -0.26 -32.17 4.55
CA ILE A 263 0.42 -31.00 3.96
C ILE A 263 -0.47 -29.74 4.05
N ALA A 264 -1.78 -29.87 3.81
CA ALA A 264 -2.72 -28.76 3.94
C ALA A 264 -2.83 -28.27 5.40
N LYS A 265 -2.89 -29.19 6.36
CA LYS A 265 -2.92 -28.87 7.80
C LYS A 265 -1.63 -28.24 8.30
N ASP A 266 -0.48 -28.71 7.84
CA ASP A 266 0.83 -28.14 8.19
C ASP A 266 0.98 -26.73 7.62
N ALA A 267 0.48 -26.49 6.39
CA ALA A 267 0.44 -25.16 5.81
C ALA A 267 -0.51 -24.23 6.60
N GLU A 268 -1.67 -24.72 7.03
CA GLU A 268 -2.61 -23.96 7.86
C GLU A 268 -2.05 -23.64 9.25
N LEU A 269 -1.38 -24.59 9.89
CA LEU A 269 -0.73 -24.39 11.18
C LEU A 269 0.37 -23.34 11.08
N LYS A 270 1.21 -23.42 10.04
CA LYS A 270 2.24 -22.41 9.79
C LYS A 270 1.64 -21.01 9.58
N ARG A 271 0.50 -20.89 8.90
CA ARG A 271 -0.23 -19.61 8.77
C ARG A 271 -0.69 -19.06 10.11
N ILE A 272 -1.23 -19.93 10.97
CA ILE A 272 -1.66 -19.54 12.32
C ILE A 272 -0.45 -19.05 13.12
N GLU A 273 0.68 -19.76 13.06
CA GLU A 273 1.92 -19.38 13.72
C GLU A 273 2.48 -18.04 13.23
N ASP A 274 2.52 -17.82 11.91
CA ASP A 274 2.98 -16.56 11.32
C ASP A 274 2.06 -15.39 11.72
N ARG A 275 0.73 -15.61 11.73
CA ARG A 275 -0.24 -14.60 12.20
C ARG A 275 -0.10 -14.30 13.69
N VAL A 276 0.13 -15.32 14.51
CA VAL A 276 0.38 -15.13 15.96
C VAL A 276 1.66 -14.34 16.15
N ARG A 277 2.74 -14.68 15.43
CA ARG A 277 4.02 -13.97 15.50
C ARG A 277 3.88 -12.51 15.06
N HIS A 278 3.11 -12.25 14.00
CA HIS A 278 2.83 -10.90 13.53
C HIS A 278 2.04 -10.09 14.58
N ARG A 279 0.95 -10.64 15.13
CA ARG A 279 0.20 -9.99 16.21
C ARG A 279 1.05 -9.75 17.45
N GLN A 280 1.93 -10.69 17.81
CA GLN A 280 2.90 -10.52 18.90
C GLN A 280 3.87 -9.36 18.61
N SER A 281 4.34 -9.22 17.36
CA SER A 281 5.22 -8.11 16.98
C SER A 281 4.53 -6.74 17.09
N ILE A 282 3.27 -6.65 16.65
CA ILE A 282 2.45 -5.43 16.78
C ILE A 282 2.22 -5.10 18.26
N LEU A 283 1.83 -6.09 19.07
CA LEU A 283 1.62 -5.90 20.51
C LEU A 283 2.90 -5.46 21.23
N MET A 284 4.04 -6.01 20.83
CA MET A 284 5.34 -5.65 21.41
C MET A 284 5.73 -4.22 21.02
N GLU A 285 5.47 -3.80 19.79
CA GLU A 285 5.66 -2.41 19.36
C GLU A 285 4.76 -1.45 20.16
N GLN A 286 3.46 -1.76 20.27
CA GLN A 286 2.51 -0.98 21.08
C GLN A 286 2.94 -0.89 22.55
N THR A 287 3.49 -1.98 23.10
CA THR A 287 3.98 -2.00 24.48
C THR A 287 5.21 -1.11 24.65
N ASN A 288 6.18 -1.20 23.74
CA ASN A 288 7.39 -0.36 23.77
C ASN A 288 7.02 1.13 23.63
N GLU A 289 6.05 1.46 22.79
CA GLU A 289 5.55 2.83 22.66
C GLU A 289 4.84 3.31 23.91
N LEU A 290 4.00 2.47 24.53
CA LEU A 290 3.30 2.84 25.76
C LEU A 290 4.29 3.16 26.88
N GLN A 291 5.38 2.40 26.98
CA GLN A 291 6.48 2.68 27.90
C GLN A 291 7.20 4.00 27.60
N GLU A 292 7.41 4.32 26.32
CA GLU A 292 8.04 5.59 25.92
C GLU A 292 7.12 6.80 26.21
N LEU A 293 5.81 6.65 25.98
CA LEU A 293 4.82 7.66 26.35
C LEU A 293 4.75 7.88 27.86
N GLU A 294 4.79 6.80 28.66
CA GLU A 294 4.85 6.88 30.12
C GLU A 294 6.12 7.64 30.58
N LYS A 295 7.28 7.36 29.99
CA LYS A 295 8.51 8.11 30.30
C LYS A 295 8.39 9.59 29.97
N ARG A 296 7.80 9.93 28.83
CA ARG A 296 7.56 11.33 28.44
C ARG A 296 6.59 12.02 29.37
N LEU A 297 5.53 11.33 29.79
CA LEU A 297 4.57 11.83 30.77
C LEU A 297 5.27 12.11 32.11
N GLN A 298 6.05 11.15 32.62
CA GLN A 298 6.84 11.33 33.84
C GLN A 298 7.83 12.50 33.75
N ALA A 299 8.51 12.65 32.61
CA ALA A 299 9.41 13.77 32.38
C ALA A 299 8.66 15.12 32.34
N ALA A 300 7.48 15.15 31.74
CA ALA A 300 6.63 16.34 31.71
C ALA A 300 6.10 16.70 33.10
N GLU A 301 5.67 15.71 33.88
CA GLU A 301 5.24 15.88 35.28
C GLU A 301 6.39 16.37 36.18
N ALA A 302 7.59 15.79 36.03
CA ALA A 302 8.77 16.23 36.76
C ALA A 302 9.13 17.70 36.42
N ARG A 303 9.08 18.06 35.15
CA ARG A 303 9.31 19.45 34.69
C ARG A 303 8.24 20.40 35.21
N LYS A 304 6.97 19.99 35.22
CA LYS A 304 5.87 20.75 35.83
C LYS A 304 6.14 21.03 37.31
N LYS A 305 6.51 19.99 38.07
CA LYS A 305 6.85 20.11 39.49
C LYS A 305 8.07 21.00 39.74
N GLU A 306 9.07 20.95 38.87
CA GLU A 306 10.24 21.85 38.93
C GLU A 306 9.81 23.32 38.72
N LEU A 307 8.93 23.59 37.75
CA LEU A 307 8.42 24.93 37.47
C LEU A 307 7.54 25.46 38.62
N GLU A 308 6.68 24.60 39.19
CA GLU A 308 5.86 24.94 40.37
C GLU A 308 6.73 25.23 41.60
N SER A 309 7.82 24.48 41.81
CA SER A 309 8.73 24.72 42.95
C SER A 309 9.64 25.94 42.77
N ARG A 310 9.84 26.41 41.53
CA ARG A 310 10.60 27.63 41.20
C ARG A 310 9.76 28.92 41.23
N GLY A 311 8.49 28.85 41.61
CA GLY A 311 7.65 30.03 41.83
C GLY A 311 7.10 30.68 40.55
N GLY A 312 6.77 29.88 39.53
CA GLY A 312 5.92 30.36 38.42
C GLY A 312 4.47 30.54 38.88
N PHE A 313 4.09 31.76 39.26
CA PHE A 313 2.73 32.19 39.63
C PHE A 313 1.78 32.31 38.41
N VAL A 314 0.47 32.11 38.67
CA VAL A 314 -0.74 32.65 38.00
C VAL A 314 -0.81 32.57 36.48
#